data_AF-A0A2E3Y7K1-F1
#
_entry.id   AF-A0A2E3Y7K1-F1
#
_cell.length_a   1.000
_cell.length_b   1.000
_cell.length_c   1.000
_cell.angle_alpha   90.00
_cell.angle_beta   90.00
_cell.angle_gamma   90.00
#
_symmetry.space_group_name_H-M   'P 1'
#
loop_
_entity.id
_entity.type
_entity.pdbx_description
1 polymer ?
#
loop_
_entity_poly.entity_id
_entity_poly.type
_entity_poly.pdbx_seq_one_letter_code
_entity_poly.pdbx_strand_id
1 'polypeptide(L)'
;MSPRTLDLEQADERDLLRAHWRYADGLVPGEPNGGLVHEMAETPVRLADYDDSGWEVIDDIQKGRSTGLCFGWYRITITLPTAIEGQDLAGRSIFFETCVDDYGELWIDGECDMAFGETGRGCVSGFNYPQRVCVSEHAEPGRQHVIAVLAVNGPFGRPGGGIFLRYARLVLE
;
A
#
# COMPACT_ATOMS: atom_id res chain seq x y z
N MET A 1 26.79 1.30 -2.67
CA MET A 1 26.36 0.27 -1.69
C MET A 1 25.34 -0.62 -2.39
N SER A 2 25.17 -1.86 -1.94
CA SER A 2 24.15 -2.74 -2.51
C SER A 2 22.76 -2.35 -2.00
N PRO A 3 21.71 -2.47 -2.82
CA PRO A 3 20.34 -2.23 -2.36
C PRO A 3 19.97 -3.19 -1.23
N ARG A 4 19.19 -2.71 -0.25
CA ARG A 4 18.62 -3.51 0.83
C ARG A 4 17.11 -3.51 0.69
N THR A 5 16.51 -4.68 0.65
CA THR A 5 15.06 -4.85 0.56
C THR A 5 14.51 -5.31 1.89
N LEU A 6 13.68 -4.50 2.54
CA LEU A 6 12.89 -4.92 3.69
C LEU A 6 11.60 -5.60 3.21
N ASP A 7 11.29 -6.76 3.77
CA ASP A 7 10.03 -7.49 3.69
C ASP A 7 9.09 -7.04 4.81
N LEU A 8 8.05 -6.28 4.45
CA LEU A 8 7.05 -5.77 5.38
C LEU A 8 6.06 -6.84 5.83
N GLU A 9 6.20 -8.09 5.42
CA GLU A 9 5.51 -9.24 5.99
C GLU A 9 6.16 -9.71 7.30
N GLN A 10 7.46 -9.45 7.48
CA GLN A 10 8.19 -9.82 8.69
C GLN A 10 8.04 -8.76 9.79
N ALA A 11 7.65 -9.19 10.98
CA ALA A 11 7.38 -8.29 12.10
C ALA A 11 8.64 -7.55 12.58
N ASP A 12 9.78 -8.23 12.62
CA ASP A 12 11.07 -7.66 13.02
C ASP A 12 11.55 -6.56 12.06
N GLU A 13 11.29 -6.71 10.76
CA GLU A 13 11.61 -5.67 9.78
C GLU A 13 10.64 -4.48 9.82
N ARG A 14 9.35 -4.72 10.12
CA ARG A 14 8.39 -3.63 10.40
C ARG A 14 8.75 -2.85 11.66
N ASP A 15 9.27 -3.53 12.69
CA ASP A 15 9.69 -2.89 13.95
C ASP A 15 10.81 -1.87 13.74
N LEU A 16 11.72 -2.11 12.78
CA LEU A 16 12.76 -1.14 12.38
C LEU A 16 12.17 0.20 11.92
N LEU A 17 10.94 0.17 11.39
CA LEU A 17 10.21 1.31 10.84
C LEU A 17 9.12 1.82 11.78
N ARG A 18 8.93 1.20 12.95
CA ARG A 18 7.81 1.45 13.89
C ARG A 18 6.45 1.35 13.20
N ALA A 19 6.29 0.34 12.34
CA ALA A 19 5.17 0.24 11.43
C ALA A 19 4.32 -1.00 11.73
N HIS A 20 3.03 -0.92 11.43
CA HIS A 20 2.11 -2.04 11.46
C HIS A 20 1.08 -1.88 10.34
N TRP A 21 0.64 -3.00 9.76
CA TRP A 21 -0.40 -2.97 8.75
C TRP A 21 -1.76 -2.78 9.39
N ARG A 22 -2.60 -2.00 8.73
CA ARG A 22 -4.03 -1.86 9.00
C ARG A 22 -4.83 -2.25 7.80
N TYR A 23 -5.99 -2.86 8.04
CA TYR A 23 -6.92 -3.27 6.99
C TYR A 23 -8.35 -2.85 7.28
N ALA A 24 -9.07 -2.46 6.23
CA ALA A 24 -10.51 -2.31 6.25
C ALA A 24 -11.17 -2.64 4.90
N ASP A 25 -12.38 -3.19 4.95
CA ASP A 25 -13.17 -3.61 3.78
C ASP A 25 -14.01 -2.44 3.24
N GLY A 26 -14.19 -2.40 1.91
CA GLY A 26 -14.94 -1.37 1.19
C GLY A 26 -14.05 -0.35 0.46
N LEU A 27 -14.63 0.33 -0.53
CA LEU A 27 -14.04 1.50 -1.21
C LEU A 27 -13.97 2.70 -0.26
N VAL A 28 -15.00 2.86 0.58
CA VAL A 28 -15.04 3.75 1.75
C VAL A 28 -15.45 2.89 2.96
N PRO A 29 -14.50 2.47 3.81
CA PRO A 29 -14.80 1.60 4.93
C PRO A 29 -15.86 2.16 5.90
N GLY A 30 -16.78 1.30 6.31
CA GLY A 30 -17.90 1.66 7.21
C GLY A 30 -19.14 2.20 6.50
N GLU A 31 -19.05 2.59 5.23
CA GLU A 31 -20.19 3.08 4.47
C GLU A 31 -21.08 1.94 3.92
N PRO A 32 -22.40 2.18 3.71
CA PRO A 32 -23.28 1.24 3.03
C PRO A 32 -22.72 0.81 1.67
N ASN A 33 -22.89 -0.48 1.31
CA ASN A 33 -22.34 -1.08 0.10
C ASN A 33 -20.82 -0.86 -0.06
N GLY A 34 -20.09 -0.74 1.05
CA GLY A 34 -18.66 -0.46 1.06
C GLY A 34 -18.31 0.89 0.43
N GLY A 35 -19.24 1.85 0.38
CA GLY A 35 -19.01 3.17 -0.23
C GLY A 35 -19.04 3.19 -1.75
N LEU A 36 -19.43 2.10 -2.42
CA LEU A 36 -19.55 2.08 -3.88
C LEU A 36 -20.78 2.89 -4.32
N VAL A 37 -20.54 4.12 -4.77
CA VAL A 37 -21.56 5.04 -5.29
C VAL A 37 -21.20 5.42 -6.72
N HIS A 38 -22.18 5.33 -7.62
CA HIS A 38 -22.02 5.76 -9.01
C HIS A 38 -21.62 7.25 -9.08
N GLU A 39 -20.69 7.58 -9.99
CA GLU A 39 -20.16 8.95 -10.17
C GLU A 39 -19.42 9.55 -8.96
N MET A 40 -19.07 8.75 -7.95
CA MET A 40 -18.12 9.18 -6.92
C MET A 40 -16.81 9.62 -7.57
N ALA A 41 -16.37 10.85 -7.28
CA ALA A 41 -15.15 11.40 -7.87
C ALA A 41 -13.88 10.79 -7.25
N GLU A 42 -13.89 10.58 -5.94
CA GLU A 42 -12.77 10.07 -5.16
C GLU A 42 -13.22 9.50 -3.82
N THR A 43 -12.32 8.75 -3.17
CA THR A 43 -12.50 8.24 -1.80
C THR A 43 -11.47 8.90 -0.87
N PRO A 44 -11.85 9.37 0.33
CA PRO A 44 -10.94 10.04 1.25
C PRO A 44 -9.87 9.10 1.85
N VAL A 45 -10.07 7.79 1.74
CA VAL A 45 -9.21 6.76 2.33
C VAL A 45 -7.78 6.78 1.75
N ARG A 46 -7.62 7.36 0.56
CA ARG A 46 -6.32 7.56 -0.10
C ARG A 46 -5.44 8.61 0.60
N LEU A 47 -6.03 9.54 1.35
CA LEU A 47 -5.33 10.71 1.90
C LEU A 47 -4.35 10.30 3.00
N ALA A 48 -3.26 11.07 3.13
CA ALA A 48 -2.23 10.84 4.15
C ALA A 48 -2.78 10.96 5.57
N ASP A 49 -3.64 11.95 5.80
CA ASP A 49 -4.23 12.29 7.10
C ASP A 49 -5.55 11.56 7.40
N TYR A 50 -5.95 10.61 6.54
CA TYR A 50 -7.11 9.77 6.80
C TYR A 50 -6.94 8.98 8.11
N ASP A 51 -7.92 9.12 9.01
CA ASP A 51 -7.91 8.43 10.30
C ASP A 51 -8.27 6.94 10.14
N ASP A 52 -7.24 6.10 10.14
CA ASP A 52 -7.35 4.64 10.12
C ASP A 52 -7.19 4.02 11.52
N SER A 53 -7.19 4.81 12.60
CA SER A 53 -6.88 4.32 13.96
C SER A 53 -7.84 3.24 14.46
N GLY A 54 -9.07 3.21 13.95
CA GLY A 54 -10.09 2.21 14.27
C GLY A 54 -10.04 0.92 13.43
N TRP A 55 -9.12 0.80 12.48
CA TRP A 55 -9.03 -0.35 11.58
C TRP A 55 -8.40 -1.57 12.25
N GLU A 56 -8.64 -2.75 11.67
CA GLU A 56 -7.99 -4.01 12.11
C GLU A 56 -6.49 -3.90 11.89
N VAL A 57 -5.69 -4.05 12.95
CA VAL A 57 -4.24 -4.26 12.81
C VAL A 57 -4.02 -5.71 12.39
N ILE A 58 -3.29 -5.92 11.30
CA ILE A 58 -3.08 -7.24 10.70
C ILE A 58 -1.60 -7.59 10.62
N ASP A 59 -1.29 -8.88 10.79
CA ASP A 59 0.07 -9.41 10.63
C ASP A 59 0.24 -10.24 9.35
N ASP A 60 -0.87 -10.72 8.79
CA ASP A 60 -0.89 -11.53 7.57
C ASP A 60 -1.62 -10.76 6.46
N ILE A 61 -0.82 -10.15 5.57
CA ILE A 61 -1.31 -9.42 4.39
C ILE A 61 -1.70 -10.35 3.24
N GLN A 62 -1.32 -11.63 3.29
CA GLN A 62 -1.64 -12.64 2.27
C GLN A 62 -2.96 -13.36 2.56
N LYS A 63 -3.52 -13.20 3.77
CA LYS A 63 -4.85 -13.71 4.11
C LYS A 63 -5.89 -13.12 3.17
N GLY A 64 -6.46 -13.96 2.30
CA GLY A 64 -7.55 -13.58 1.41
C GLY A 64 -8.71 -12.92 2.16
N ARG A 65 -9.15 -11.76 1.67
CA ARG A 65 -10.26 -10.98 2.23
C ARG A 65 -11.41 -10.86 1.22
N SER A 66 -12.63 -10.80 1.76
CA SER A 66 -13.85 -10.58 0.98
C SER A 66 -14.09 -11.61 -0.14
N THR A 67 -15.10 -11.40 -0.99
CA THR A 67 -15.33 -12.24 -2.17
C THR A 67 -16.17 -11.56 -3.26
N GLY A 68 -15.94 -11.93 -4.52
CA GLY A 68 -16.67 -11.35 -5.66
C GLY A 68 -16.25 -9.92 -5.94
N LEU A 69 -17.19 -9.05 -6.38
CA LEU A 69 -16.93 -7.62 -6.49
C LEU A 69 -16.66 -7.04 -5.11
N CYS A 70 -15.40 -6.71 -4.81
CA CYS A 70 -15.00 -6.22 -3.51
C CYS A 70 -13.81 -5.27 -3.59
N PHE A 71 -13.67 -4.48 -2.53
CA PHE A 71 -12.64 -3.47 -2.34
C PHE A 71 -12.11 -3.62 -0.92
N GLY A 72 -10.85 -3.27 -0.72
CA GLY A 72 -10.28 -3.22 0.62
C GLY A 72 -8.99 -2.45 0.62
N TRP A 73 -8.67 -1.86 1.76
CA TRP A 73 -7.52 -1.01 1.91
C TRP A 73 -6.51 -1.63 2.86
N TYR A 74 -5.25 -1.66 2.43
CA TYR A 74 -4.10 -1.95 3.28
C TYR A 74 -3.36 -0.64 3.50
N ARG A 75 -3.22 -0.22 4.76
CA ARG A 75 -2.52 1.01 5.13
C ARG A 75 -1.38 0.70 6.08
N ILE A 76 -0.24 1.35 5.86
CA ILE A 76 0.91 1.28 6.77
C ILE A 76 1.58 2.65 6.85
N THR A 77 1.84 3.11 8.08
CA THR A 77 2.66 4.29 8.33
C THR A 77 4.05 3.83 8.71
N ILE A 78 5.05 4.27 7.97
CA ILE A 78 6.46 3.98 8.26
C ILE A 78 7.12 5.22 8.84
N THR A 79 8.03 5.04 9.80
CA THR A 79 8.93 6.09 10.30
C THR A 79 10.35 5.74 9.89
N LEU A 80 11.00 6.61 9.12
CA LEU A 80 12.35 6.34 8.63
C LEU A 80 13.37 6.41 9.79
N PRO A 81 14.10 5.33 10.11
CA PRO A 81 15.14 5.38 11.11
C PRO A 81 16.36 6.13 10.60
N THR A 82 17.31 6.46 11.49
CA THR A 82 18.61 7.02 11.08
C THR A 82 19.45 6.03 10.28
N ALA A 83 19.38 4.74 10.63
CA ALA A 83 20.10 3.70 9.94
C ALA A 83 19.35 2.38 10.00
N ILE A 84 19.57 1.53 9.01
CA ILE A 84 19.14 0.13 8.98
C ILE A 84 20.39 -0.73 8.88
N GLU A 85 20.57 -1.63 9.85
CA GLU A 85 21.72 -2.55 9.92
C GLU A 85 23.07 -1.83 9.82
N GLY A 86 23.16 -0.62 10.39
CA GLY A 86 24.38 0.21 10.38
C GLY A 86 24.61 1.02 9.10
N GLN A 87 23.68 0.99 8.14
CA GLN A 87 23.72 1.83 6.93
C GLN A 87 22.83 3.06 7.11
N ASP A 88 23.41 4.25 6.91
CA ASP A 88 22.68 5.52 6.96
C ASP A 88 21.58 5.56 5.88
N LEU A 89 20.39 6.01 6.25
CA LEU A 89 19.29 6.21 5.32
C LEU A 89 19.33 7.59 4.67
N ALA A 90 20.00 8.58 5.27
CA ALA A 90 19.93 9.96 4.83
C ALA A 90 20.28 10.11 3.33
N GLY A 91 19.38 10.73 2.58
CA GLY A 91 19.53 11.02 1.15
C GLY A 91 19.38 9.82 0.21
N ARG A 92 19.14 8.60 0.73
CA ARG A 92 18.85 7.43 -0.10
C ARG A 92 17.45 7.48 -0.70
N SER A 93 17.28 6.77 -1.81
CA SER A 93 15.95 6.58 -2.38
C SER A 93 15.27 5.35 -1.79
N ILE A 94 13.97 5.45 -1.56
CA ILE A 94 13.13 4.41 -0.97
C ILE A 94 11.98 4.15 -1.92
N PHE A 95 11.80 2.89 -2.30
CA PHE A 95 10.69 2.45 -3.14
C PHE A 95 9.84 1.43 -2.40
N PHE A 96 8.53 1.48 -2.62
CA PHE A 96 7.60 0.46 -2.15
C PHE A 96 7.23 -0.46 -3.31
N GLU A 97 7.34 -1.77 -3.08
CA GLU A 97 7.00 -2.80 -4.05
C GLU A 97 5.93 -3.73 -3.49
N THR A 98 4.90 -4.01 -4.29
CA THR A 98 3.84 -4.96 -3.93
C THR A 98 3.28 -5.63 -5.19
N CYS A 99 2.41 -6.60 -4.98
CA CYS A 99 1.53 -7.15 -6.01
C CYS A 99 0.22 -7.52 -5.33
N VAL A 100 -0.88 -6.94 -5.80
CA VAL A 100 -2.22 -7.22 -5.29
C VAL A 100 -2.80 -8.43 -6.02
N ASP A 101 -3.46 -9.34 -5.30
CA ASP A 101 -4.32 -10.35 -5.92
C ASP A 101 -5.54 -9.65 -6.55
N ASP A 102 -5.70 -9.78 -7.87
CA ASP A 102 -6.53 -8.94 -8.74
C ASP A 102 -5.89 -7.60 -9.13
N TYR A 103 -6.40 -6.46 -8.66
CA TYR A 103 -6.01 -5.12 -9.14
C TYR A 103 -5.60 -4.24 -7.96
N GLY A 104 -4.46 -3.54 -8.10
CA GLY A 104 -3.91 -2.68 -7.06
C GLY A 104 -3.76 -1.22 -7.49
N GLU A 105 -4.11 -0.30 -6.60
CA GLU A 105 -3.81 1.12 -6.71
C GLU A 105 -3.05 1.58 -5.46
N LEU A 106 -1.92 2.27 -5.67
CA LEU A 106 -0.98 2.66 -4.62
C LEU A 106 -0.95 4.17 -4.47
N TRP A 107 -1.02 4.60 -3.22
CA TRP A 107 -0.97 6.00 -2.81
C TRP A 107 0.14 6.18 -1.77
N ILE A 108 1.06 7.11 -2.04
CA ILE A 108 2.13 7.52 -1.12
C ILE A 108 1.80 8.93 -0.65
N ASP A 109 1.62 9.10 0.66
CA ASP A 109 1.29 10.41 1.27
C ASP A 109 0.11 11.12 0.58
N GLY A 110 -0.88 10.36 0.11
CA GLY A 110 -2.06 10.90 -0.59
C GLY A 110 -1.90 11.12 -2.08
N GLU A 111 -0.71 10.86 -2.65
CA GLU A 111 -0.38 11.03 -4.05
C GLU A 111 -0.26 9.69 -4.77
N CYS A 112 -0.78 9.61 -5.99
CA CYS A 112 -0.68 8.43 -6.86
C CYS A 112 0.20 8.75 -8.07
N ASP A 113 1.16 7.88 -8.35
CA ASP A 113 1.97 7.96 -9.57
C ASP A 113 1.14 7.52 -10.78
N MET A 114 0.46 8.50 -11.40
CA MET A 114 -0.39 8.36 -12.57
C MET A 114 0.32 8.69 -13.89
N ALA A 115 1.66 8.71 -13.93
CA ALA A 115 2.39 9.05 -15.14
C ALA A 115 2.00 8.12 -16.31
N PHE A 116 1.79 8.65 -17.51
CA PHE A 116 1.27 7.84 -18.62
C PHE A 116 2.30 6.83 -19.16
N GLY A 117 1.88 5.60 -19.47
CA GLY A 117 2.72 4.56 -20.08
C GLY A 117 3.45 3.70 -19.05
N GLU A 118 4.73 3.39 -19.28
CA GLU A 118 5.54 2.50 -18.41
C GLU A 118 5.87 3.10 -17.03
N THR A 119 5.47 4.35 -16.78
CA THR A 119 5.77 5.09 -15.55
C THR A 119 4.59 5.23 -14.61
N GLY A 120 3.38 4.84 -14.99
CA GLY A 120 2.16 4.94 -14.15
C GLY A 120 2.12 3.83 -13.12
N ARG A 121 3.05 3.88 -12.17
CA ARG A 121 3.33 2.75 -11.28
C ARG A 121 2.37 2.66 -10.11
N GLY A 122 1.69 3.75 -9.78
CA GLY A 122 0.71 3.83 -8.70
C GLY A 122 -0.72 3.50 -9.15
N CYS A 123 -1.10 3.85 -10.37
CA CYS A 123 -2.47 3.65 -10.85
C CYS A 123 -2.83 2.16 -11.01
N VAL A 124 -4.15 1.88 -11.00
CA VAL A 124 -4.70 0.54 -11.21
C VAL A 124 -4.05 -0.13 -12.43
N SER A 125 -3.26 -1.16 -12.16
CA SER A 125 -2.53 -1.93 -13.16
C SER A 125 -3.25 -3.23 -13.51
N GLY A 126 -2.72 -4.03 -14.45
CA GLY A 126 -3.33 -5.29 -14.88
C GLY A 126 -3.50 -6.34 -13.77
N PHE A 127 -4.22 -7.42 -14.08
CA PHE A 127 -4.47 -8.53 -13.14
C PHE A 127 -3.16 -9.13 -12.60
N ASN A 128 -2.98 -9.09 -11.27
CA ASN A 128 -1.78 -9.53 -10.56
C ASN A 128 -0.49 -8.84 -11.02
N TYR A 129 -0.57 -7.56 -11.38
CA TYR A 129 0.58 -6.83 -11.87
C TYR A 129 1.47 -6.34 -10.71
N PRO A 130 2.78 -6.65 -10.71
CA PRO A 130 3.74 -6.08 -9.76
C PRO A 130 3.85 -4.57 -9.91
N GLN A 131 3.77 -3.83 -8.80
CA GLN A 131 3.89 -2.37 -8.77
C GLN A 131 5.08 -1.94 -7.93
N ARG A 132 5.72 -0.83 -8.33
CA ARG A 132 6.88 -0.23 -7.65
C ARG A 132 6.77 1.29 -7.67
N VAL A 133 6.52 1.92 -6.53
CA VAL A 133 6.35 3.38 -6.42
C VAL A 133 7.45 4.01 -5.56
N CYS A 134 7.84 5.24 -5.87
CA CYS A 134 8.77 5.99 -5.04
C CYS A 134 8.07 6.43 -3.75
N VAL A 135 8.64 6.10 -2.60
CA VAL A 135 8.20 6.61 -1.30
C VAL A 135 8.94 7.90 -0.95
N SER A 136 10.24 7.93 -1.23
CA SER A 136 11.09 9.09 -1.00
C SER A 136 12.30 9.04 -1.92
N GLU A 137 12.57 10.11 -2.65
CA GLU A 137 13.81 10.23 -3.45
C GLU A 137 15.03 10.55 -2.57
N HIS A 138 14.79 11.24 -1.45
CA HIS A 138 15.80 11.68 -0.50
C HIS A 138 15.31 11.46 0.93
N ALA A 139 15.61 10.28 1.48
CA ALA A 139 15.15 9.89 2.81
C ALA A 139 15.67 10.84 3.91
N GLU A 140 14.76 11.24 4.78
CA GLU A 140 15.01 12.11 5.93
C GLU A 140 14.72 11.31 7.22
N PRO A 141 15.72 11.01 8.06
CA PRO A 141 15.48 10.30 9.32
C PRO A 141 14.43 11.00 10.20
N GLY A 142 13.54 10.20 10.79
CA GLY A 142 12.41 10.65 11.60
C GLY A 142 11.17 11.05 10.79
N ARG A 143 11.29 11.24 9.46
CA ARG A 143 10.14 11.49 8.60
C ARG A 143 9.21 10.28 8.57
N GLN A 144 7.91 10.56 8.57
CA GLN A 144 6.88 9.56 8.38
C GLN A 144 6.34 9.60 6.95
N HIS A 145 6.02 8.43 6.42
CA HIS A 145 5.31 8.26 5.17
C HIS A 145 4.12 7.31 5.36
N VAL A 146 3.02 7.62 4.69
CA VAL A 146 1.82 6.79 4.66
C VAL A 146 1.75 6.09 3.31
N ILE A 147 1.70 4.76 3.34
CA ILE A 147 1.50 3.92 2.17
C ILE A 147 0.09 3.36 2.27
N ALA A 148 -0.76 3.66 1.29
CA ALA A 148 -2.11 3.13 1.18
C ALA A 148 -2.24 2.35 -0.12
N VAL A 149 -2.74 1.12 -0.02
CA VAL A 149 -2.96 0.21 -1.15
C VAL A 149 -4.44 -0.12 -1.21
N LEU A 150 -5.11 0.34 -2.26
CA LEU A 150 -6.46 -0.10 -2.59
C LEU A 150 -6.36 -1.39 -3.40
N ALA A 151 -6.86 -2.47 -2.80
CA ALA A 151 -7.02 -3.75 -3.47
C ALA A 151 -8.44 -3.90 -4.00
N VAL A 152 -8.57 -4.30 -5.25
CA VAL A 152 -9.84 -4.33 -5.98
C VAL A 152 -9.99 -5.66 -6.69
N ASN A 153 -11.09 -6.36 -6.43
CA ASN A 153 -11.61 -7.40 -7.31
C ASN A 153 -12.76 -6.78 -8.12
N GLY A 154 -12.43 -6.34 -9.33
CA GLY A 154 -13.23 -5.38 -10.09
C GLY A 154 -14.57 -5.94 -10.61
N PRO A 155 -15.45 -5.08 -11.15
CA PRO A 155 -16.79 -5.46 -11.63
C PRO A 155 -16.75 -6.18 -12.99
N PHE A 156 -15.71 -6.96 -13.25
CA PHE A 156 -15.47 -7.63 -14.52
C PHE A 156 -16.25 -8.93 -14.57
N GLY A 157 -17.37 -8.97 -15.29
CA GLY A 157 -18.08 -10.17 -15.79
C GLY A 157 -18.43 -11.26 -14.76
N ARG A 158 -17.42 -11.93 -14.21
CA ARG A 158 -17.50 -12.91 -13.14
C ARG A 158 -16.26 -12.79 -12.21
N PRO A 159 -16.24 -11.80 -11.29
CA PRO A 159 -15.17 -11.71 -10.30
C PRO A 159 -15.17 -12.98 -9.44
N GLY A 160 -13.99 -13.56 -9.26
CA GLY A 160 -13.80 -14.78 -8.46
C GLY A 160 -12.73 -14.55 -7.41
N GLY A 161 -12.72 -15.36 -6.35
CA GLY A 161 -11.75 -15.19 -5.26
C GLY A 161 -12.09 -14.01 -4.36
N GLY A 162 -11.05 -13.39 -3.81
CA GLY A 162 -11.08 -12.22 -2.92
C GLY A 162 -9.80 -11.42 -3.13
N ILE A 163 -9.44 -10.54 -2.21
CA ILE A 163 -8.30 -9.62 -2.34
C ILE A 163 -7.26 -9.83 -1.23
N PHE A 164 -5.98 -9.71 -1.57
CA PHE A 164 -4.86 -9.71 -0.62
C PHE A 164 -3.60 -9.12 -1.27
N LEU A 165 -2.58 -8.82 -0.45
CA LEU A 165 -1.26 -8.47 -0.96
C LEU A 165 -0.41 -9.73 -1.06
N ARG A 166 0.13 -10.04 -2.23
CA ARG A 166 1.02 -11.19 -2.44
C ARG A 166 2.39 -11.03 -1.80
N TYR A 167 2.83 -9.77 -1.68
CA TYR A 167 4.00 -9.37 -0.93
C TYR A 167 3.97 -7.86 -0.70
N ALA A 168 4.78 -7.36 0.24
CA ALA A 168 4.99 -5.93 0.42
C ALA A 168 6.42 -5.65 0.88
N ARG A 169 7.15 -4.79 0.18
CA ARG A 169 8.59 -4.57 0.40
C ARG A 169 8.97 -3.10 0.31
N LEU A 170 9.98 -2.69 1.09
CA LEU A 170 10.71 -1.44 0.87
C LEU A 170 12.09 -1.71 0.32
N VAL A 171 12.43 -1.08 -0.80
CA VAL A 171 13.77 -1.17 -1.42
C VAL A 171 14.53 0.13 -1.15
N LEU A 172 15.66 0.00 -0.47
CA LEU A 172 16.57 1.09 -0.13
C LEU A 172 17.73 1.10 -1.13
N GLU A 173 17.81 2.15 -1.95
CA GLU A 173 18.81 2.33 -3.02
C GLU A 173 19.75 3.50 -2.71
#